data_AF-A0A9D2CB62-F1
#
_entry.id   AF-A0A9D2CB62-F1
#
_cell.length_a   1.000
_cell.length_b   1.000
_cell.length_c   1.000
_cell.angle_alpha   90.00
_cell.angle_beta   90.00
_cell.angle_gamma   90.00
#
_symmetry.space_group_name_H-M   'P 1'
#
loop_
_entity.id
_entity.type
_entity.pdbx_description
1 polymer ?
#
loop_
_entity_poly.entity_id
_entity_poly.type
_entity_poly.pdbx_seq_one_letter_code
_entity_poly.pdbx_strand_id
1 'polypeptide(L)'
;MRVKLTLHREGTAPTDVVVTADSTATVEDVANQIKDADPDRTIWADDEDVLTLAVAPPTEEHRVPMAPDTLIGEAPIGSGFNAQVVNLGRRTSSAEMNQGAEVIATLHVTAGPAKGHEFQLRSGHATIGRDPSSDVVIPDPLVSKRHARIEVGTHIEVVDLNSSNGVVVDRGRVQRLTVVPGQPFTLGDSELVVQVVGDFNSSGKDPVLERGGALMFNRSPVVEPRYPGEEFKEPRMPTERIKNVFPWPMLVAPILMAGALYAMTGRIRSLLIMAATPMMMFGNFITQRQRMGQQFKKDDAIFEKQYEELEEKFYKQTPQERKVRNREAPAVATVFDQAMRLGPMLWSRRPEHWNFLGLRLGVGDDDSRNTIGESDNPEVLPEYVERVDHLRDRFRTISDVPIFESLQTVGSVGIAGPKAMTSDVLRGLAVQLLGMHAPNEVVTVALTDPDWTEELDWLKWMPHTSSERNPLKDLPLA
;
A
#
# COMPACT_ATOMS: atom_id res chain seq x y z
N MET A 1 21.25 -16.09 -13.42
CA MET A 1 20.47 -14.88 -13.09
C MET A 1 20.22 -14.03 -14.33
N ARG A 2 19.14 -13.24 -14.34
CA ARG A 2 18.81 -12.28 -15.41
C ARG A 2 18.52 -10.92 -14.77
N VAL A 3 19.29 -9.90 -15.13
CA VAL A 3 19.18 -8.55 -14.55
C VAL A 3 19.10 -7.52 -15.69
N LYS A 4 18.16 -6.58 -15.57
CA LYS A 4 18.03 -5.44 -16.50
C LYS A 4 18.77 -4.24 -15.92
N LEU A 5 19.68 -3.63 -16.66
CA LEU A 5 20.50 -2.51 -16.19
C LEU A 5 20.40 -1.35 -17.18
N THR A 6 20.49 -0.12 -16.69
CA THR A 6 20.72 1.05 -17.53
C THR A 6 22.23 1.28 -17.58
N LEU A 7 22.84 0.95 -18.72
CA LEU A 7 24.28 1.06 -18.94
C LEU A 7 24.63 2.48 -19.38
N HIS A 8 25.56 3.10 -18.66
CA HIS A 8 26.12 4.40 -18.97
C HIS A 8 27.54 4.23 -19.52
N ARG A 9 27.80 4.87 -20.66
CA ARG A 9 29.13 4.92 -21.29
C ARG A 9 29.50 6.36 -21.57
N GLU A 10 30.79 6.64 -21.60
CA GLU A 10 31.27 8.00 -21.86
C GLU A 10 30.89 8.46 -23.27
N GLY A 11 30.33 9.67 -23.36
CA GLY A 11 30.00 10.30 -24.64
C GLY A 11 28.80 9.71 -25.40
N THR A 12 28.11 8.69 -24.86
CA THR A 12 26.90 8.10 -25.46
C THR A 12 25.69 8.23 -24.55
N ALA A 13 24.49 8.24 -25.13
CA ALA A 13 23.26 8.15 -24.35
C ALA A 13 23.20 6.83 -23.56
N PRO A 14 22.63 6.83 -22.34
CA PRO A 14 22.40 5.60 -21.59
C PRO A 14 21.58 4.60 -22.41
N THR A 15 21.89 3.31 -22.28
CA THR A 15 21.19 2.24 -23.00
C THR A 15 20.84 1.12 -22.06
N ASP A 16 19.64 0.57 -22.21
CA ASP A 16 19.18 -0.51 -21.37
C ASP A 16 19.65 -1.86 -21.91
N VAL A 17 20.26 -2.65 -21.02
CA VAL A 17 20.85 -3.94 -21.35
C VAL A 17 20.27 -5.02 -20.44
N VAL A 18 20.23 -6.24 -20.97
CA VAL A 18 19.82 -7.42 -20.21
C VAL A 18 21.04 -8.31 -20.02
N VAL A 19 21.52 -8.38 -18.78
CA VAL A 19 22.62 -9.27 -18.40
C VAL A 19 22.03 -10.63 -18.03
N THR A 20 22.38 -11.66 -18.80
CA THR A 20 22.05 -13.05 -18.49
C THR A 20 23.35 -13.80 -18.21
N ALA A 21 23.58 -14.18 -16.97
CA ALA A 21 24.82 -14.80 -16.51
C ALA A 21 24.54 -15.96 -15.55
N ASP A 22 25.46 -16.91 -15.45
CA ASP A 22 25.46 -17.87 -14.34
C ASP A 22 25.66 -17.11 -13.01
N SER A 23 25.04 -17.54 -11.92
CA SER A 23 25.24 -16.93 -10.59
C SER A 23 26.69 -16.97 -10.11
N THR A 24 27.49 -17.90 -10.65
CA THR A 24 28.91 -18.09 -10.34
C THR A 24 29.87 -17.31 -11.24
N ALA A 25 29.37 -16.59 -12.25
CA ALA A 25 30.22 -15.69 -13.02
C ALA A 25 30.71 -14.53 -12.14
N THR A 26 31.92 -14.03 -12.37
CA THR A 26 32.45 -12.89 -11.63
C THR A 26 31.95 -11.56 -12.20
N VAL A 27 32.00 -10.48 -11.41
CA VAL A 27 31.72 -9.12 -11.90
C VAL A 27 32.66 -8.75 -13.05
N GLU A 28 33.92 -9.17 -12.99
CA GLU A 28 34.92 -9.00 -14.06
C GLU A 28 34.49 -9.69 -15.36
N ASP A 29 34.01 -10.94 -15.28
CA ASP A 29 33.51 -11.67 -16.46
C ASP A 29 32.36 -10.92 -17.12
N VAL A 30 31.42 -10.40 -16.32
CA VAL A 30 30.28 -9.64 -16.82
C VAL A 30 30.73 -8.31 -17.43
N ALA A 31 31.67 -7.60 -16.80
CA ALA A 31 32.23 -6.35 -17.31
C ALA A 31 32.94 -6.54 -18.65
N ASN A 32 33.75 -7.59 -18.78
CA ASN A 32 34.42 -7.97 -20.02
C ASN A 32 33.42 -8.33 -21.12
N GLN A 33 32.38 -9.11 -20.80
CA GLN A 33 31.35 -9.45 -21.78
C GLN A 33 30.57 -8.23 -22.26
N ILE A 34 30.31 -7.24 -21.38
CA ILE A 34 29.69 -5.96 -21.75
C ILE A 34 30.60 -5.15 -22.68
N LYS A 35 31.91 -5.07 -22.38
CA LYS A 35 32.90 -4.44 -23.26
C LYS A 35 32.89 -5.07 -24.65
N ASP A 36 32.97 -6.40 -24.72
CA ASP A 36 33.07 -7.12 -25.99
C ASP A 36 31.79 -7.03 -26.83
N ALA A 37 30.63 -6.92 -26.17
CA ALA A 37 29.34 -6.75 -26.82
C ALA A 37 28.97 -5.27 -27.11
N ASP A 38 29.77 -4.29 -26.66
CA ASP A 38 29.48 -2.87 -26.86
C ASP A 38 29.58 -2.49 -28.34
N PRO A 39 28.47 -2.17 -29.03
CA PRO A 39 28.49 -1.86 -30.47
C PRO A 39 29.29 -0.58 -30.76
N ASP A 40 29.29 0.36 -29.81
CA ASP A 40 29.95 1.66 -29.93
C ASP A 40 31.44 1.60 -29.56
N ARG A 41 31.92 0.47 -29.01
CA ARG A 41 33.32 0.22 -28.59
C ARG A 41 33.93 1.36 -27.77
N THR A 42 33.14 1.94 -26.89
CA THR A 42 33.53 3.09 -26.07
C THR A 42 34.33 2.70 -24.84
N ILE A 43 34.22 1.43 -24.42
CA ILE A 43 34.91 0.90 -23.25
C ILE A 43 36.30 0.42 -23.68
N TRP A 44 37.33 1.19 -23.32
CA TRP A 44 38.72 0.86 -23.63
C TRP A 44 39.45 0.20 -22.45
N ALA A 45 40.13 -0.92 -22.73
CA ALA A 45 40.96 -1.63 -21.78
C ALA A 45 42.03 -2.47 -22.49
N ASP A 46 43.25 -2.45 -21.98
CA ASP A 46 44.34 -3.33 -22.43
C ASP A 46 44.08 -4.79 -22.01
N ASP A 47 44.76 -5.76 -22.64
CA ASP A 47 44.55 -7.20 -22.36
C ASP A 47 44.91 -7.62 -20.91
N GLU A 48 45.70 -6.81 -20.20
CA GLU A 48 46.09 -7.06 -18.80
C GLU A 48 45.31 -6.20 -17.79
N ASP A 49 44.40 -5.36 -18.25
CA ASP A 49 43.60 -4.50 -17.39
C ASP A 49 42.45 -5.28 -16.73
N VAL A 50 42.14 -4.91 -15.49
CA VAL A 50 41.02 -5.47 -14.73
C VAL A 50 39.80 -4.57 -14.90
N LEU A 51 38.74 -5.13 -15.45
CA LEU A 51 37.45 -4.45 -15.55
C LEU A 51 36.53 -4.81 -14.40
N THR A 52 35.72 -3.84 -13.97
CA THR A 52 34.62 -4.06 -13.03
C THR A 52 33.36 -3.31 -13.45
N LEU A 53 32.26 -3.57 -12.74
CA LEU A 53 31.03 -2.80 -12.83
C LEU A 53 30.91 -1.86 -11.63
N ALA A 54 30.70 -0.57 -11.91
CA ALA A 54 30.19 0.38 -10.94
C ALA A 54 28.67 0.46 -11.06
N VAL A 55 27.96 0.33 -9.95
CA VAL A 55 26.50 0.28 -9.92
C VAL A 55 25.91 1.26 -8.92
N ALA A 56 24.71 1.76 -9.23
CA ALA A 56 23.89 2.56 -8.31
C ALA A 56 22.43 2.10 -8.43
N PRO A 57 21.69 2.01 -7.31
CA PRO A 57 20.23 1.91 -7.34
C PRO A 57 19.61 3.03 -8.20
N PRO A 58 18.41 2.85 -8.77
CA PRO A 58 17.76 3.89 -9.58
C PRO A 58 17.50 5.20 -8.83
N THR A 59 17.50 5.18 -7.49
CA THR A 59 17.32 6.34 -6.62
C THR A 59 18.61 7.10 -6.31
N GLU A 60 19.77 6.59 -6.73
CA GLU A 60 21.08 7.15 -6.43
C GLU A 60 21.87 7.46 -7.71
N GLU A 61 22.58 8.59 -7.71
CA GLU A 61 23.43 8.98 -8.84
C GLU A 61 24.85 8.42 -8.72
N HIS A 62 25.34 8.19 -7.51
CA HIS A 62 26.71 7.79 -7.26
C HIS A 62 26.89 6.28 -7.46
N ARG A 63 27.59 5.89 -8.53
CA ARG A 63 27.90 4.49 -8.83
C ARG A 63 29.12 4.05 -8.04
N VAL A 64 28.97 2.97 -7.29
CA VAL A 64 30.05 2.39 -6.50
C VAL A 64 30.66 1.22 -7.28
N PRO A 65 31.98 1.22 -7.55
CA PRO A 65 32.66 0.09 -8.19
C PRO A 65 32.57 -1.15 -7.30
N MET A 66 32.14 -2.26 -7.89
CA MET A 66 32.12 -3.56 -7.23
C MET A 66 33.49 -4.23 -7.34
N ALA A 67 33.73 -5.24 -6.50
CA ALA A 67 34.96 -6.01 -6.60
C ALA A 67 34.93 -6.92 -7.85
N PRO A 68 36.00 -6.95 -8.66
CA PRO A 68 36.05 -7.77 -9.88
C PRO A 68 35.78 -9.26 -9.63
N ASP A 69 36.27 -9.79 -8.50
CA ASP A 69 36.17 -11.21 -8.12
C ASP A 69 34.85 -11.58 -7.41
N THR A 70 33.95 -10.62 -7.18
CA THR A 70 32.64 -10.90 -6.58
C THR A 70 31.80 -11.72 -7.56
N LEU A 71 31.15 -12.77 -7.07
CA LEU A 71 30.19 -13.53 -7.85
C LEU A 71 28.97 -12.67 -8.14
N ILE A 72 28.54 -12.60 -9.39
CA ILE A 72 27.43 -11.74 -9.81
C ILE A 72 26.12 -12.11 -9.09
N GLY A 73 25.92 -13.38 -8.73
CA GLY A 73 24.78 -13.83 -7.91
C GLY A 73 24.79 -13.31 -6.47
N GLU A 74 25.96 -12.90 -5.96
CA GLU A 74 26.11 -12.31 -4.63
C GLU A 74 26.29 -10.79 -4.67
N ALA A 75 26.51 -10.21 -5.84
CA ALA A 75 26.78 -8.80 -6.01
C ALA A 75 25.54 -7.94 -5.62
N PRO A 76 25.76 -6.73 -5.07
CA PRO A 76 24.70 -5.78 -4.75
C PRO A 76 24.18 -5.09 -6.02
N ILE A 77 23.66 -5.87 -6.97
CA ILE A 77 23.18 -5.41 -8.28
C ILE A 77 21.78 -5.93 -8.56
N GLY A 78 20.84 -5.04 -8.89
CA GLY A 78 19.43 -5.38 -9.11
C GLY A 78 18.91 -4.91 -10.47
N SER A 79 17.73 -5.39 -10.85
CA SER A 79 17.08 -4.87 -12.05
C SER A 79 16.65 -3.41 -11.83
N GLY A 80 16.94 -2.54 -12.80
CA GLY A 80 16.72 -1.09 -12.68
C GLY A 80 17.94 -0.31 -12.21
N PHE A 81 19.06 -0.98 -11.91
CA PHE A 81 20.27 -0.31 -11.48
C PHE A 81 20.94 0.41 -12.65
N ASN A 82 21.50 1.58 -12.36
CA ASN A 82 22.43 2.25 -13.24
C ASN A 82 23.78 1.54 -13.13
N ALA A 83 24.39 1.21 -14.26
CA ALA A 83 25.66 0.51 -14.32
C ALA A 83 26.65 1.22 -15.26
N GLN A 84 27.93 1.09 -14.98
CA GLN A 84 29.02 1.54 -15.84
C GLN A 84 30.18 0.56 -15.74
N VAL A 85 30.81 0.24 -16.87
CA VAL A 85 32.07 -0.52 -16.86
C VAL A 85 33.21 0.43 -16.49
N VAL A 86 34.01 0.05 -15.51
CA VAL A 86 35.15 0.82 -15.02
C VAL A 86 36.41 0.00 -15.22
N ASN A 87 37.42 0.62 -15.84
CA ASN A 87 38.76 0.05 -15.96
C ASN A 87 39.58 0.44 -14.72
N LEU A 88 40.00 -0.56 -13.95
CA LEU A 88 40.81 -0.38 -12.73
C LEU A 88 42.32 -0.39 -13.02
N GLY A 89 42.71 -0.53 -14.29
CA GLY A 89 44.08 -0.68 -14.76
C GLY A 89 44.61 -2.10 -14.56
N ARG A 90 45.92 -2.27 -14.75
CA ARG A 90 46.59 -3.57 -14.61
C ARG A 90 46.45 -4.10 -13.19
N ARG A 91 46.30 -5.43 -13.08
CA ARG A 91 46.20 -6.16 -11.81
C ARG A 91 47.46 -5.97 -10.96
N THR A 92 47.54 -4.90 -10.17
CA THR A 92 48.51 -4.73 -9.10
C THR A 92 47.98 -5.44 -7.84
N SER A 93 48.85 -5.79 -6.89
CA SER A 93 48.43 -6.45 -5.65
C SER A 93 47.28 -5.68 -4.97
N SER A 94 46.25 -6.39 -4.51
CA SER A 94 44.99 -5.86 -3.93
C SER A 94 45.15 -4.76 -2.89
N ALA A 95 46.32 -4.68 -2.23
CA ALA A 95 46.69 -3.64 -1.27
C ALA A 95 46.70 -2.21 -1.83
N GLU A 96 46.88 -1.98 -3.14
CA GLU A 96 46.97 -0.62 -3.71
C GLU A 96 45.63 -0.05 -4.18
N MET A 97 44.64 -0.88 -4.53
CA MET A 97 43.35 -0.44 -5.07
C MET A 97 42.44 0.24 -4.02
N ASN A 98 42.72 0.06 -2.73
CA ASN A 98 41.90 0.55 -1.61
C ASN A 98 42.43 1.84 -0.92
N GLN A 99 43.45 2.50 -1.48
CA GLN A 99 44.10 3.66 -0.82
C GLN A 99 43.21 4.92 -0.72
N GLY A 100 42.05 4.97 -1.40
CA GLY A 100 41.11 6.09 -1.35
C GLY A 100 39.88 5.90 -0.45
N ALA A 101 39.63 4.69 0.07
CA ALA A 101 38.40 4.39 0.82
C ALA A 101 38.52 4.74 2.31
N GLU A 102 37.47 5.34 2.89
CA GLU A 102 37.39 5.72 4.30
C GLU A 102 37.56 4.49 5.23
N VAL A 103 38.30 4.67 6.33
CA VAL A 103 38.49 3.62 7.35
C VAL A 103 37.25 3.59 8.24
N ILE A 104 36.49 2.50 8.20
CA ILE A 104 35.22 2.34 8.92
C ILE A 104 35.42 1.62 10.26
N ALA A 105 36.36 0.68 10.33
CA ALA A 105 36.58 -0.12 11.53
C ALA A 105 38.05 -0.57 11.64
N THR A 106 38.42 -1.09 12.80
CA THR A 106 39.70 -1.71 13.09
C THR A 106 39.47 -3.13 13.62
N LEU A 107 40.13 -4.11 13.01
CA LEU A 107 40.17 -5.49 13.48
C LEU A 107 41.39 -5.66 14.40
N HIS A 108 41.15 -6.00 15.66
CA HIS A 108 42.18 -6.24 16.66
C HIS A 108 42.33 -7.74 16.93
N VAL A 109 43.56 -8.22 17.00
CA VAL A 109 43.85 -9.60 17.46
C VAL A 109 44.09 -9.60 18.97
N THR A 110 43.14 -10.10 19.75
CA THR A 110 43.16 -10.07 21.22
C THR A 110 43.91 -11.25 21.83
N ALA A 111 43.96 -12.40 21.15
CA ALA A 111 44.70 -13.59 21.55
C ALA A 111 45.21 -14.39 20.35
N GLY A 112 46.17 -15.29 20.58
CA GLY A 112 46.78 -16.13 19.54
C GLY A 112 48.15 -15.65 19.03
N PRO A 113 48.71 -16.30 18.00
CA PRO A 113 50.05 -16.03 17.48
C PRO A 113 50.27 -14.59 17.01
N ALA A 114 49.21 -13.94 16.51
CA ALA A 114 49.25 -12.56 16.01
C ALA A 114 48.77 -11.53 17.05
N LYS A 115 48.71 -11.87 18.34
CA LYS A 115 48.19 -10.99 19.40
C LYS A 115 48.83 -9.59 19.35
N GLY A 116 47.98 -8.56 19.42
CA GLY A 116 48.38 -7.16 19.40
C GLY A 116 48.50 -6.55 18.00
N HIS A 117 48.27 -7.31 16.93
CA HIS A 117 48.15 -6.75 15.58
C HIS A 117 46.79 -6.09 15.39
N GLU A 118 46.79 -5.00 14.63
CA GLU A 118 45.61 -4.22 14.28
C GLU A 118 45.56 -4.01 12.77
N PHE A 119 44.38 -4.19 12.17
CA PHE A 119 44.18 -4.05 10.74
C PHE A 119 43.04 -3.06 10.49
N GLN A 120 43.31 -2.05 9.65
CA GLN A 120 42.29 -1.08 9.24
C GLN A 120 41.34 -1.73 8.25
N LEU A 121 40.04 -1.68 8.56
CA LEU A 121 38.96 -2.14 7.70
C LEU A 121 38.33 -0.92 7.03
N ARG A 122 38.34 -0.93 5.70
CA ARG A 122 37.75 0.11 4.85
C ARG A 122 36.41 -0.37 4.29
N SER A 123 35.61 0.56 3.78
CA SER A 123 34.37 0.20 3.05
C SER A 123 34.66 -0.79 1.93
N GLY A 124 33.79 -1.79 1.76
CA GLY A 124 33.95 -2.86 0.76
C GLY A 124 34.17 -4.21 1.43
N HIS A 125 35.22 -4.93 1.05
CA HIS A 125 35.55 -6.23 1.64
C HIS A 125 37.07 -6.41 1.72
N ALA A 126 37.52 -7.28 2.62
CA ALA A 126 38.91 -7.66 2.79
C ALA A 126 39.01 -9.18 3.06
N THR A 127 40.03 -9.81 2.54
CA THR A 127 40.31 -11.24 2.76
C THR A 127 41.16 -11.44 4.01
N ILE A 128 40.81 -12.46 4.80
CA ILE A 128 41.54 -12.85 6.02
C ILE A 128 42.14 -14.23 5.81
N GLY A 129 43.43 -14.39 6.05
CA GLY A 129 44.11 -15.67 5.89
C GLY A 129 45.57 -15.65 6.33
N ARG A 130 46.20 -16.82 6.31
CA ARG A 130 47.64 -16.94 6.61
C ARG A 130 48.54 -16.62 5.41
N ASP A 131 47.98 -16.56 4.21
CA ASP A 131 48.76 -16.32 2.99
C ASP A 131 49.12 -14.82 2.88
N PRO A 132 50.38 -14.47 2.54
CA PRO A 132 50.80 -13.07 2.36
C PRO A 132 50.02 -12.30 1.30
N SER A 133 49.29 -12.97 0.40
CA SER A 133 48.41 -12.32 -0.56
C SER A 133 47.05 -11.89 0.03
N SER A 134 46.77 -12.16 1.31
CA SER A 134 45.52 -11.75 1.97
C SER A 134 45.61 -10.29 2.44
N ASP A 135 44.48 -9.59 2.44
CA ASP A 135 44.44 -8.19 2.89
C ASP A 135 44.69 -8.07 4.41
N VAL A 136 44.22 -9.06 5.17
CA VAL A 136 44.48 -9.25 6.60
C VAL A 136 45.24 -10.56 6.79
N VAL A 137 46.56 -10.44 7.01
CA VAL A 137 47.44 -11.60 7.20
C VAL A 137 47.50 -11.97 8.68
N ILE A 138 46.95 -13.16 9.01
CA ILE A 138 47.02 -13.73 10.35
C ILE A 138 48.03 -14.90 10.32
N PRO A 139 49.27 -14.73 10.82
CA PRO A 139 50.31 -15.76 10.81
C PRO A 139 50.05 -16.86 11.85
N ASP A 140 48.93 -17.55 11.70
CA ASP A 140 48.48 -18.65 12.54
C ASP A 140 48.47 -19.95 11.71
N PRO A 141 49.20 -21.01 12.13
CA PRO A 141 49.25 -22.28 11.41
C PRO A 141 47.88 -22.96 11.21
N LEU A 142 46.92 -22.68 12.09
CA LEU A 142 45.56 -23.22 12.03
C LEU A 142 44.60 -22.34 11.20
N VAL A 143 45.06 -21.20 10.70
CA VAL A 143 44.30 -20.38 9.76
C VAL A 143 44.56 -20.85 8.32
N SER A 144 43.52 -21.08 7.52
CA SER A 144 43.66 -21.43 6.11
C SER A 144 44.31 -20.30 5.30
N LYS A 145 44.91 -20.64 4.14
CA LYS A 145 45.58 -19.65 3.26
C LYS A 145 44.67 -18.46 2.94
N ARG A 146 43.43 -18.75 2.53
CA ARG A 146 42.28 -17.84 2.50
C ARG A 146 41.25 -18.45 3.44
N HIS A 147 41.04 -17.85 4.61
CA HIS A 147 40.21 -18.43 5.67
C HIS A 147 38.81 -17.84 5.65
N ALA A 148 38.72 -16.52 5.67
CA ALA A 148 37.46 -15.81 5.69
C ALA A 148 37.54 -14.55 4.81
N ARG A 149 36.40 -13.96 4.53
CA ARG A 149 36.26 -12.62 3.97
C ARG A 149 35.49 -11.77 4.95
N ILE A 150 35.98 -10.58 5.27
CA ILE A 150 35.24 -9.57 6.02
C ILE A 150 34.62 -8.58 5.04
N GLU A 151 33.32 -8.34 5.14
CA GLU A 151 32.54 -7.40 4.35
C GLU A 151 32.17 -6.21 5.26
N VAL A 152 32.39 -5.00 4.78
CA VAL A 152 32.22 -3.73 5.52
C VAL A 152 31.29 -2.83 4.69
N GLY A 153 30.00 -2.95 4.95
CA GLY A 153 28.93 -2.18 4.31
C GLY A 153 28.20 -1.31 5.33
N THR A 154 26.87 -1.43 5.42
CA THR A 154 26.02 -0.82 6.49
C THR A 154 26.05 -1.62 7.81
N HIS A 155 26.52 -2.86 7.74
CA HIS A 155 26.97 -3.68 8.86
C HIS A 155 28.28 -4.39 8.47
N ILE A 156 28.98 -4.95 9.46
CA ILE A 156 30.22 -5.71 9.23
C ILE A 156 29.89 -7.20 9.30
N GLU A 157 30.32 -7.99 8.31
CA GLU A 157 30.11 -9.43 8.27
C GLU A 157 31.41 -10.19 8.01
N VAL A 158 31.59 -11.34 8.65
CA VAL A 158 32.69 -12.28 8.37
C VAL A 158 32.09 -13.55 7.76
N VAL A 159 32.54 -13.89 6.56
CA VAL A 159 32.10 -15.05 5.79
C VAL A 159 33.25 -16.06 5.73
N ASP A 160 33.00 -17.28 6.19
CA ASP A 160 33.96 -18.38 6.07
C ASP A 160 34.10 -18.79 4.59
N LEU A 161 35.35 -18.85 4.09
CA LEU A 161 35.66 -19.24 2.72
C LEU A 161 35.96 -20.75 2.62
N ASN A 162 35.13 -21.56 3.29
CA ASN A 162 35.30 -23.00 3.42
C ASN A 162 36.65 -23.37 4.04
N SER A 163 36.98 -22.72 5.16
CA SER A 163 38.25 -22.93 5.86
C SER A 163 38.28 -24.26 6.62
N SER A 164 39.48 -24.74 6.93
CA SER A 164 39.64 -26.04 7.60
C SER A 164 39.16 -26.04 9.05
N ASN A 165 39.27 -24.90 9.73
CA ASN A 165 38.94 -24.76 11.15
C ASN A 165 37.67 -23.93 11.41
N GLY A 166 37.15 -23.26 10.38
CA GLY A 166 35.93 -22.46 10.42
C GLY A 166 36.07 -21.16 11.20
N VAL A 167 35.09 -20.27 11.02
CA VAL A 167 34.88 -19.10 11.87
C VAL A 167 34.09 -19.55 13.11
N VAL A 168 34.60 -19.27 14.32
CA VAL A 168 33.99 -19.73 15.58
C VAL A 168 33.53 -18.54 16.42
N VAL A 169 32.28 -18.56 16.90
CA VAL A 169 31.71 -17.58 17.85
C VAL A 169 31.01 -18.33 18.96
N ASP A 170 31.23 -17.94 20.22
CA ASP A 170 30.66 -18.60 21.41
C ASP A 170 30.82 -20.14 21.40
N ARG A 171 31.96 -20.61 20.87
CA ARG A 171 32.34 -22.02 20.67
C ARG A 171 31.55 -22.79 19.59
N GLY A 172 30.68 -22.13 18.85
CA GLY A 172 29.98 -22.67 17.68
C GLY A 172 30.65 -22.24 16.37
N ARG A 173 30.77 -23.16 15.40
CA ARG A 173 31.20 -22.82 14.03
C ARG A 173 30.06 -22.19 13.26
N VAL A 174 30.34 -21.11 12.55
CA VAL A 174 29.37 -20.40 11.70
C VAL A 174 29.94 -20.20 10.30
N GLN A 175 29.06 -20.28 9.29
CA GLN A 175 29.44 -19.95 7.92
C GLN A 175 29.51 -18.43 7.70
N ARG A 176 28.68 -17.69 8.44
CA ARG A 176 28.54 -16.24 8.38
C ARG A 176 28.36 -15.69 9.78
N LEU A 177 29.05 -14.60 10.07
CA LEU A 177 28.97 -13.89 11.32
C LEU A 177 28.68 -12.41 11.04
N THR A 178 27.51 -11.93 11.43
CA THR A 178 27.28 -10.48 11.55
C THR A 178 28.00 -9.99 12.79
N VAL A 179 28.99 -9.12 12.59
CA VAL A 179 29.89 -8.64 13.62
C VAL A 179 29.18 -7.62 14.49
N VAL A 180 29.04 -7.93 15.78
CA VAL A 180 28.70 -6.94 16.81
C VAL A 180 30.01 -6.30 17.27
N PRO A 181 30.16 -4.96 17.22
CA PRO A 181 31.37 -4.29 17.67
C PRO A 181 31.72 -4.69 19.11
N GLY A 182 32.97 -5.12 19.33
CA GLY A 182 33.43 -5.63 20.63
C GLY A 182 33.17 -7.12 20.90
N GLN A 183 32.39 -7.83 20.08
CA GLN A 183 32.19 -9.27 20.22
C GLN A 183 33.40 -10.05 19.64
N PRO A 184 34.01 -10.96 20.41
CA PRO A 184 35.11 -11.77 19.92
C PRO A 184 34.65 -12.92 19.03
N PHE A 185 35.45 -13.23 18.00
CA PHE A 185 35.36 -14.45 17.21
C PHE A 185 36.74 -15.05 16.98
N THR A 186 36.82 -16.33 16.66
CA THR A 186 38.08 -17.08 16.58
C THR A 186 38.28 -17.65 15.18
N LEU A 187 39.50 -17.51 14.66
CA LEU A 187 40.00 -18.18 13.46
C LEU A 187 41.28 -18.94 13.84
N GLY A 188 41.27 -20.27 13.76
CA GLY A 188 42.41 -21.06 14.27
C GLY A 188 42.59 -20.88 15.78
N ASP A 189 43.79 -20.48 16.21
CA ASP A 189 44.11 -20.13 17.60
C ASP A 189 44.05 -18.62 17.86
N SER A 190 43.66 -17.82 16.86
CA SER A 190 43.61 -16.36 16.93
C SER A 190 42.21 -15.87 17.28
N GLU A 191 42.09 -15.12 18.38
CA GLU A 191 40.87 -14.42 18.76
C GLU A 191 40.91 -12.98 18.25
N LEU A 192 39.84 -12.56 17.58
CA LEU A 192 39.74 -11.26 16.95
C LEU A 192 38.49 -10.52 17.43
N VAL A 193 38.61 -9.19 17.52
CA VAL A 193 37.53 -8.27 17.87
C VAL A 193 37.54 -7.12 16.89
N VAL A 194 36.37 -6.75 16.36
CA VAL A 194 36.22 -5.55 15.53
C VAL A 194 35.73 -4.39 16.38
N GLN A 195 36.39 -3.24 16.23
CA GLN A 195 35.97 -1.96 16.78
C GLN A 195 35.68 -0.99 15.64
N VAL A 196 34.59 -0.24 15.73
CA VAL A 196 34.18 0.71 14.68
C VAL A 196 34.79 2.09 14.96
N VAL A 197 35.34 2.73 13.94
CA VAL A 197 35.84 4.12 14.03
C VAL A 197 34.62 5.05 13.91
N GLY A 198 34.53 6.10 14.74
CA GLY A 198 33.29 6.87 14.98
C GLY A 198 32.47 7.34 13.76
N ASP A 199 31.19 7.64 14.01
CA ASP A 199 30.12 8.04 13.06
C ASP A 199 29.59 7.00 12.07
N PHE A 200 30.06 5.74 12.10
CA PHE A 200 29.37 4.65 11.40
C PHE A 200 28.05 4.31 12.12
N ASN A 201 27.00 5.00 11.69
CA ASN A 201 25.65 4.80 12.18
C ASN A 201 25.01 3.66 11.38
N SER A 202 24.91 2.46 11.95
CA SER A 202 24.18 1.31 11.36
C SER A 202 22.68 1.56 11.17
N SER A 203 22.21 2.77 11.47
CA SER A 203 20.85 3.27 11.32
C SER A 203 20.54 3.80 9.90
N GLY A 204 21.41 3.60 8.91
CA GLY A 204 21.11 3.92 7.52
C GLY A 204 19.78 3.26 7.10
N LYS A 205 18.76 4.07 6.84
CA LYS A 205 17.44 3.65 6.32
C LYS A 205 17.52 3.24 4.85
N ASP A 206 18.65 2.68 4.43
CA ASP A 206 18.75 2.18 3.08
C ASP A 206 18.01 0.85 3.02
N PRO A 207 17.24 0.64 1.95
CA PRO A 207 16.61 -0.65 1.73
C PRO A 207 17.66 -1.75 1.80
N VAL A 208 17.39 -2.81 2.57
CA VAL A 208 18.22 -4.02 2.54
C VAL A 208 18.08 -4.63 1.15
N LEU A 209 19.05 -4.36 0.30
CA LEU A 209 19.24 -5.07 -0.97
C LEU A 209 19.70 -6.48 -0.60
N GLU A 210 18.91 -7.50 -0.91
CA GLU A 210 19.43 -8.86 -0.85
C GLU A 210 20.53 -9.06 -1.89
N ARG A 211 21.40 -10.04 -1.66
CA ARG A 211 22.40 -10.50 -2.62
C ARG A 211 21.70 -10.84 -3.95
N GLY A 212 22.14 -10.20 -5.05
CA GLY A 212 21.42 -10.22 -6.33
C GLY A 212 20.44 -9.05 -6.54
N GLY A 213 20.48 -8.04 -5.66
CA GLY A 213 19.85 -6.73 -5.77
C GLY A 213 18.33 -6.69 -5.80
N ALA A 214 17.69 -7.77 -5.34
CA ALA A 214 16.25 -7.76 -5.08
C ALA A 214 15.99 -6.97 -3.79
N LEU A 215 15.04 -6.04 -3.88
CA LEU A 215 14.53 -5.34 -2.70
C LEU A 215 13.56 -6.26 -1.96
N MET A 216 13.92 -6.70 -0.77
CA MET A 216 12.98 -7.42 0.09
C MET A 216 11.96 -6.44 0.66
N PHE A 217 10.69 -6.69 0.33
CA PHE A 217 9.60 -5.88 0.81
C PHE A 217 8.59 -6.73 1.57
N ASN A 218 8.54 -6.52 2.89
CA ASN A 218 7.47 -7.07 3.72
C ASN A 218 6.28 -6.12 3.68
N ARG A 219 5.15 -6.63 3.18
CA ARG A 219 3.93 -5.83 3.03
C ARG A 219 3.35 -5.52 4.40
N SER A 220 2.94 -4.28 4.60
CA SER A 220 2.27 -3.89 5.85
C SER A 220 0.87 -4.49 5.90
N PRO A 221 0.42 -5.02 7.06
CA PRO A 221 -0.97 -5.40 7.24
C PRO A 221 -1.85 -4.13 7.16
N VAL A 222 -2.95 -4.21 6.42
CA VAL A 222 -3.88 -3.09 6.26
C VAL A 222 -5.27 -3.49 6.75
N VAL A 223 -5.88 -2.62 7.55
CA VAL A 223 -7.31 -2.70 7.88
C VAL A 223 -8.04 -1.88 6.84
N GLU A 224 -8.87 -2.53 6.04
CA GLU A 224 -9.61 -1.85 4.98
C GLU A 224 -10.73 -0.98 5.56
N PRO A 225 -10.67 0.36 5.38
CA PRO A 225 -11.79 1.19 5.73
C PRO A 225 -12.89 0.96 4.69
N ARG A 226 -14.10 0.60 5.11
CA ARG A 226 -15.29 0.58 4.25
C ARG A 226 -16.40 1.37 4.92
N TYR A 227 -17.04 2.26 4.17
CA TYR A 227 -18.24 2.98 4.59
C TYR A 227 -19.46 2.19 4.07
N PRO A 228 -20.11 1.36 4.91
CA PRO A 228 -21.25 0.55 4.45
C PRO A 228 -22.48 1.40 4.11
N GLY A 229 -22.55 2.63 4.63
CA GLY A 229 -23.80 3.40 4.65
C GLY A 229 -24.66 3.04 5.86
N GLU A 230 -25.56 3.95 6.22
CA GLU A 230 -26.59 3.74 7.23
C GLU A 230 -27.96 4.06 6.63
N GLU A 231 -28.92 3.16 6.81
CA GLU A 231 -30.32 3.42 6.49
C GLU A 231 -31.00 4.01 7.72
N PHE A 232 -31.38 5.29 7.62
CA PHE A 232 -32.06 5.99 8.69
C PHE A 232 -33.56 5.74 8.67
N LYS A 233 -34.14 5.64 9.86
CA LYS A 233 -35.59 5.55 10.01
C LYS A 233 -36.26 6.86 9.61
N GLU A 234 -37.32 6.72 8.84
CA GLU A 234 -38.21 7.83 8.49
C GLU A 234 -38.82 8.46 9.76
N PRO A 235 -38.95 9.81 9.83
CA PRO A 235 -39.62 10.47 10.93
C PRO A 235 -41.10 10.09 10.96
N ARG A 236 -41.67 10.01 12.16
CA ARG A 236 -43.08 9.69 12.33
C ARG A 236 -43.93 10.88 11.89
N MET A 237 -44.69 10.70 10.81
CA MET A 237 -45.54 11.74 10.25
C MET A 237 -46.95 11.73 10.85
N PRO A 238 -47.61 12.90 11.00
CA PRO A 238 -49.01 12.97 11.37
C PRO A 238 -49.93 12.41 10.27
N THR A 239 -50.99 11.71 10.69
CA THR A 239 -51.97 11.11 9.78
C THR A 239 -53.21 11.98 9.58
N GLU A 240 -53.92 11.74 8.47
CA GLU A 240 -55.17 12.40 8.13
C GLU A 240 -56.22 12.22 9.23
N ARG A 241 -56.87 13.32 9.58
CA ARG A 241 -57.95 13.30 10.56
C ARG A 241 -59.20 12.77 9.88
N ILE A 242 -59.62 11.55 10.23
CA ILE A 242 -60.99 11.12 9.94
C ILE A 242 -61.93 12.13 10.60
N LYS A 243 -62.69 12.88 9.78
CA LYS A 243 -63.71 13.80 10.29
C LYS A 243 -64.79 12.98 10.96
N ASN A 244 -64.69 12.80 12.28
CA ASN A 244 -65.76 12.21 13.06
C ASN A 244 -66.96 13.16 13.03
N VAL A 245 -67.90 12.86 12.13
CA VAL A 245 -69.15 13.60 12.01
C VAL A 245 -69.95 13.31 13.27
N PHE A 246 -70.47 14.36 13.89
CA PHE A 246 -71.28 14.19 15.09
C PHE A 246 -72.53 13.36 14.76
N PRO A 247 -72.76 12.20 15.44
CA PRO A 247 -73.82 11.28 15.08
C PRO A 247 -75.18 11.79 15.58
N TRP A 248 -75.75 12.77 14.88
CA TRP A 248 -77.06 13.35 15.21
C TRP A 248 -78.21 12.31 15.31
N PRO A 249 -78.22 11.17 14.59
CA PRO A 249 -79.28 10.16 14.78
C PRO A 249 -79.28 9.56 16.19
N MET A 250 -78.11 9.43 16.82
CA MET A 250 -77.99 8.95 18.20
C MET A 250 -78.52 9.95 19.23
N LEU A 251 -78.71 11.22 18.85
CA LEU A 251 -79.34 12.25 19.67
C LEU A 251 -80.87 12.18 19.60
N VAL A 252 -81.41 11.80 18.45
CA VAL A 252 -82.86 11.75 18.19
C VAL A 252 -83.48 10.45 18.73
N ALA A 253 -82.78 9.31 18.62
CA ALA A 253 -83.31 8.02 19.06
C ALA A 253 -83.70 7.94 20.56
N PRO A 254 -82.91 8.47 21.52
CA PRO A 254 -83.30 8.52 22.93
C PRO A 254 -84.48 9.45 23.19
N ILE A 255 -84.58 10.55 22.45
CA ILE A 255 -85.71 11.50 22.54
C ILE A 255 -87.01 10.81 22.10
N LEU A 256 -86.98 10.08 20.99
CA LEU A 256 -88.13 9.31 20.49
C LEU A 256 -88.50 8.14 21.43
N MET A 257 -87.52 7.36 21.87
CA MET A 257 -87.72 6.21 22.77
C MET A 257 -88.27 6.65 24.14
N ALA A 258 -87.80 7.79 24.64
CA ALA A 258 -88.26 8.30 25.92
C ALA A 258 -89.65 8.96 25.83
N GLY A 259 -90.02 9.55 24.68
CA GLY A 259 -91.40 9.94 24.40
C GLY A 259 -92.35 8.73 24.46
N ALA A 260 -91.95 7.60 23.88
CA ALA A 260 -92.71 6.35 23.93
C ALA A 260 -92.79 5.77 25.35
N LEU A 261 -91.68 5.73 26.10
CA LEU A 261 -91.64 5.21 27.48
C LEU A 261 -92.42 6.09 28.47
N TYR A 262 -92.39 7.41 28.31
CA TYR A 262 -93.16 8.34 29.13
C TYR A 262 -94.67 8.13 28.93
N ALA A 263 -95.10 7.98 27.67
CA ALA A 263 -96.49 7.66 27.32
C ALA A 263 -96.96 6.33 27.93
N MET A 264 -96.06 5.35 28.12
CA MET A 264 -96.39 4.02 28.64
C MET A 264 -96.35 3.92 30.17
N THR A 265 -95.48 4.68 30.85
CA THR A 265 -95.19 4.48 32.29
C THR A 265 -95.55 5.66 33.20
N GLY A 266 -95.77 6.87 32.67
CA GLY A 266 -96.18 8.07 33.43
C GLY A 266 -95.17 8.60 34.47
N ARG A 267 -93.97 8.01 34.56
CA ARG A 267 -92.97 8.35 35.59
C ARG A 267 -92.03 9.47 35.13
N ILE A 268 -92.17 10.67 35.72
CA ILE A 268 -91.33 11.86 35.43
C ILE A 268 -89.82 11.60 35.61
N ARG A 269 -89.40 10.70 36.51
CA ARG A 269 -87.97 10.39 36.72
C ARG A 269 -87.26 9.82 35.47
N SER A 270 -88.01 9.22 34.54
CA SER A 270 -87.46 8.73 33.26
C SER A 270 -86.98 9.87 32.33
N LEU A 271 -87.50 11.08 32.51
CA LEU A 271 -87.13 12.26 31.72
C LEU A 271 -85.77 12.86 32.13
N LEU A 272 -85.34 12.69 33.40
CA LEU A 272 -84.05 13.23 33.88
C LEU A 272 -82.85 12.47 33.30
N ILE A 273 -82.94 11.14 33.21
CA ILE A 273 -81.92 10.30 32.58
C ILE A 273 -81.76 10.67 31.10
N MET A 274 -82.87 11.03 30.43
CA MET A 274 -82.91 11.44 29.03
C MET A 274 -82.20 12.75 28.74
N ALA A 275 -82.23 13.72 29.65
CA ALA A 275 -81.47 14.97 29.49
C ALA A 275 -79.96 14.75 29.71
N ALA A 276 -79.59 13.77 30.54
CA ALA A 276 -78.20 13.45 30.85
C ALA A 276 -77.46 12.79 29.67
N THR A 277 -78.13 11.95 28.87
CA THR A 277 -77.48 11.20 27.77
C THR A 277 -76.95 12.11 26.63
N PRO A 278 -77.72 13.08 26.09
CA PRO A 278 -77.23 14.06 25.12
C PRO A 278 -76.08 14.89 25.67
N MET A 279 -76.16 15.30 26.95
CA MET A 279 -75.16 16.14 27.59
C MET A 279 -73.83 15.40 27.77
N MET A 280 -73.86 14.12 28.16
CA MET A 280 -72.66 13.28 28.24
C MET A 280 -72.05 12.99 26.86
N MET A 281 -72.87 12.71 25.83
CA MET A 281 -72.36 12.53 24.46
C MET A 281 -71.70 13.81 23.93
N PHE A 282 -72.29 14.97 24.18
CA PHE A 282 -71.72 16.25 23.77
C PHE A 282 -70.40 16.53 24.50
N GLY A 283 -70.33 16.26 25.81
CA GLY A 283 -69.09 16.31 26.58
C GLY A 283 -68.01 15.37 26.03
N ASN A 284 -68.38 14.13 25.67
CA ASN A 284 -67.47 13.17 25.03
C ASN A 284 -67.00 13.63 23.65
N PHE A 285 -67.86 14.26 22.84
CA PHE A 285 -67.48 14.78 21.52
C PHE A 285 -66.50 15.96 21.62
N ILE A 286 -66.74 16.90 22.55
CA ILE A 286 -65.82 18.02 22.80
C ILE A 286 -64.47 17.50 23.30
N THR A 287 -64.46 16.60 24.29
CA THR A 287 -63.22 16.03 24.83
C THR A 287 -62.49 15.19 23.79
N GLN A 288 -63.19 14.45 22.93
CA GLN A 288 -62.60 13.72 21.81
C GLN A 288 -61.96 14.67 20.80
N ARG A 289 -62.64 15.75 20.41
CA ARG A 289 -62.08 16.77 19.50
C ARG A 289 -60.85 17.46 20.08
N GLN A 290 -60.88 17.78 21.37
CA GLN A 290 -59.74 18.38 22.07
C GLN A 290 -58.55 17.42 22.16
N ARG A 291 -58.79 16.15 22.52
CA ARG A 291 -57.75 15.10 22.56
C ARG A 291 -57.11 14.87 21.19
N MET A 292 -57.90 14.81 20.12
CA MET A 292 -57.36 14.69 18.76
C MET A 292 -56.49 15.89 18.37
N GLY A 293 -56.90 17.11 18.73
CA GLY A 293 -56.10 18.31 18.47
C GLY A 293 -54.78 18.32 19.25
N GLN A 294 -54.77 17.87 20.51
CA GLN A 294 -53.55 17.72 21.31
C GLN A 294 -52.65 16.61 20.77
N GLN A 295 -53.23 15.48 20.33
CA GLN A 295 -52.48 14.38 19.74
C GLN A 295 -51.78 14.82 18.46
N PHE A 296 -52.47 15.53 17.57
CA PHE A 296 -51.87 16.09 16.36
C PHE A 296 -50.71 17.04 16.68
N LYS A 297 -50.90 17.99 17.62
CA LYS A 297 -49.81 18.90 18.04
C LYS A 297 -48.60 18.15 18.60
N LYS A 298 -48.84 17.04 19.30
CA LYS A 298 -47.78 16.19 19.84
C LYS A 298 -47.05 15.45 18.72
N ASP A 299 -47.78 14.89 17.77
CA ASP A 299 -47.21 14.17 16.63
C ASP A 299 -46.42 15.11 15.70
N ASP A 300 -46.93 16.32 15.46
CA ASP A 300 -46.25 17.41 14.75
C ASP A 300 -44.92 17.80 15.44
N ALA A 301 -44.94 18.05 16.76
CA ALA A 301 -43.72 18.35 17.50
C ALA A 301 -42.70 17.19 17.52
N ILE A 302 -43.18 15.94 17.49
CA ILE A 302 -42.31 14.75 17.37
C ILE A 302 -41.70 14.69 15.98
N PHE A 303 -42.49 14.95 14.93
CA PHE A 303 -42.02 15.00 13.55
C PHE A 303 -40.91 16.04 13.41
N GLU A 304 -41.14 17.30 13.82
CA GLU A 304 -40.14 18.37 13.69
C GLU A 304 -38.82 17.99 14.37
N LYS A 305 -38.90 17.48 15.60
CA LYS A 305 -37.71 17.04 16.31
C LYS A 305 -36.97 15.91 15.59
N GLN A 306 -37.70 14.90 15.09
CA GLN A 306 -37.09 13.78 14.37
C GLN A 306 -36.52 14.21 13.01
N TYR A 307 -37.16 15.16 12.34
CA TYR A 307 -36.69 15.74 11.09
C TYR A 307 -35.38 16.52 11.29
N GLU A 308 -35.32 17.39 12.30
CA GLU A 308 -34.10 18.13 12.67
C GLU A 308 -32.96 17.18 13.05
N GLU A 309 -33.24 16.17 13.89
CA GLU A 309 -32.24 15.16 14.27
C GLU A 309 -31.73 14.36 13.05
N LEU A 310 -32.62 14.07 12.08
CA LEU A 310 -32.26 13.36 10.86
C LEU A 310 -31.40 14.23 9.94
N GLU A 311 -31.79 15.48 9.70
CA GLU A 311 -31.01 16.44 8.92
C GLU A 311 -29.62 16.67 9.52
N GLU A 312 -29.53 16.81 10.85
CA GLU A 312 -28.26 16.98 11.55
C GLU A 312 -27.35 15.75 11.39
N LYS A 313 -27.92 14.53 11.43
CA LYS A 313 -27.16 13.30 11.19
C LYS A 313 -26.56 13.27 9.79
N PHE A 314 -27.35 13.56 8.76
CA PHE A 314 -26.85 13.63 7.38
C PHE A 314 -25.74 14.68 7.26
N TYR A 315 -25.98 15.90 7.76
CA TYR A 315 -24.99 16.97 7.73
C TYR A 315 -23.65 16.57 8.37
N LYS A 316 -23.67 15.83 9.49
CA LYS A 316 -22.46 15.32 10.15
C LYS A 316 -21.82 14.13 9.46
N GLN A 317 -22.62 13.25 8.84
CA GLN A 317 -22.11 12.03 8.21
C GLN A 317 -21.57 12.27 6.80
N THR A 318 -22.11 13.22 6.02
CA THR A 318 -21.63 13.48 4.65
C THR A 318 -20.11 13.73 4.57
N PRO A 319 -19.49 14.60 5.42
CA PRO A 319 -18.04 14.77 5.40
C PRO A 319 -17.27 13.50 5.79
N GLN A 320 -17.83 12.69 6.68
CA GLN A 320 -17.23 11.44 7.12
C GLN A 320 -17.29 10.38 6.01
N GLU A 321 -18.43 10.23 5.34
CA GLU A 321 -18.57 9.38 4.15
C GLU A 321 -17.55 9.78 3.08
N ARG A 322 -17.50 11.06 2.70
CA ARG A 322 -16.53 11.57 1.72
C ARG A 322 -15.10 11.21 2.09
N LYS A 323 -14.73 11.41 3.36
CA LYS A 323 -13.40 11.10 3.88
C LYS A 323 -13.07 9.60 3.81
N VAL A 324 -14.02 8.74 4.18
CA VAL A 324 -13.81 7.28 4.15
C VAL A 324 -13.76 6.78 2.71
N ARG A 325 -14.66 7.22 1.82
CA ARG A 325 -14.64 6.86 0.40
C ARG A 325 -13.34 7.27 -0.29
N ASN A 326 -12.79 8.45 0.00
CA ASN A 326 -11.48 8.86 -0.51
C ASN A 326 -10.31 8.03 0.03
N ARG A 327 -10.47 7.33 1.17
CA ARG A 327 -9.47 6.38 1.70
C ARG A 327 -9.64 4.99 1.10
N GLU A 328 -10.87 4.57 0.75
CA GLU A 328 -11.15 3.32 0.04
C GLU A 328 -10.45 3.28 -1.32
N ALA A 329 -10.51 4.40 -2.05
CA ALA A 329 -9.90 4.57 -3.36
C ALA A 329 -8.99 5.82 -3.33
N PRO A 330 -7.72 5.70 -2.89
CA PRO A 330 -6.80 6.82 -2.75
C PRO A 330 -6.48 7.47 -4.11
N ALA A 331 -6.07 8.74 -4.08
CA ALA A 331 -5.63 9.45 -5.27
C ALA A 331 -4.32 8.86 -5.83
N VAL A 332 -4.15 8.92 -7.16
CA VAL A 332 -2.94 8.43 -7.87
C VAL A 332 -1.66 9.00 -7.27
N ALA A 333 -1.63 10.30 -7.00
CA ALA A 333 -0.47 10.98 -6.40
C ALA A 333 -0.12 10.42 -5.02
N THR A 334 -1.12 10.04 -4.21
CA THR A 334 -0.89 9.39 -2.92
C THR A 334 -0.29 8.00 -3.12
N VAL A 335 -0.83 7.19 -4.03
CA VAL A 335 -0.28 5.85 -4.31
C VAL A 335 1.17 5.96 -4.80
N PHE A 336 1.46 6.91 -5.69
CA PHE A 336 2.80 7.17 -6.20
C PHE A 336 3.79 7.52 -5.06
N ASP A 337 3.44 8.50 -4.22
CA ASP A 337 4.26 8.89 -3.07
C ASP A 337 4.54 7.70 -2.13
N GLN A 338 3.50 6.91 -1.81
CA GLN A 338 3.67 5.72 -0.99
C GLN A 338 4.58 4.68 -1.65
N ALA A 339 4.48 4.48 -2.97
CA ALA A 339 5.34 3.53 -3.67
C ALA A 339 6.80 3.98 -3.66
N MET A 340 7.07 5.27 -3.92
CA MET A 340 8.43 5.82 -3.95
C MET A 340 9.15 5.75 -2.60
N ARG A 341 8.41 5.88 -1.49
CA ARG A 341 8.97 5.80 -0.13
C ARG A 341 8.88 4.41 0.51
N LEU A 342 8.50 3.38 -0.25
CA LEU A 342 8.23 2.02 0.24
C LEU A 342 7.27 2.02 1.44
N GLY A 343 6.25 2.88 1.37
CA GLY A 343 5.28 3.10 2.42
C GLY A 343 4.31 1.92 2.60
N PRO A 344 3.51 1.94 3.69
CA PRO A 344 2.64 0.82 4.07
C PRO A 344 1.52 0.51 3.07
N MET A 345 1.22 1.42 2.13
CA MET A 345 0.23 1.20 1.07
C MET A 345 0.76 0.37 -0.09
N LEU A 346 2.09 0.34 -0.29
CA LEU A 346 2.71 -0.41 -1.39
C LEU A 346 2.31 -1.89 -1.27
N TRP A 347 1.68 -2.40 -2.33
CA TRP A 347 1.23 -3.80 -2.45
C TRP A 347 0.29 -4.30 -1.34
N SER A 348 -0.44 -3.40 -0.70
CA SER A 348 -1.33 -3.70 0.42
C SER A 348 -2.63 -4.43 0.04
N ARG A 349 -3.08 -4.36 -1.23
CA ARG A 349 -4.32 -5.01 -1.67
C ARG A 349 -4.10 -6.47 -2.00
N ARG A 350 -5.09 -7.29 -1.65
CA ARG A 350 -5.03 -8.76 -1.74
C ARG A 350 -6.25 -9.31 -2.48
N PRO A 351 -6.17 -10.49 -3.11
CA PRO A 351 -7.30 -11.09 -3.84
C PRO A 351 -8.58 -11.23 -3.01
N GLU A 352 -8.46 -11.42 -1.69
CA GLU A 352 -9.56 -11.50 -0.73
C GLU A 352 -10.26 -10.16 -0.44
N HIS A 353 -9.66 -9.03 -0.84
CA HIS A 353 -10.22 -7.71 -0.59
C HIS A 353 -11.28 -7.34 -1.63
N TRP A 354 -12.33 -6.64 -1.19
CA TRP A 354 -13.45 -6.24 -2.07
C TRP A 354 -13.04 -5.26 -3.18
N ASN A 355 -11.94 -4.53 -2.97
CA ASN A 355 -11.41 -3.52 -3.88
C ASN A 355 -10.22 -4.04 -4.71
N PHE A 356 -9.96 -5.36 -4.71
CA PHE A 356 -8.90 -5.95 -5.52
C PHE A 356 -9.15 -5.67 -7.01
N LEU A 357 -8.11 -5.21 -7.72
CA LEU A 357 -8.22 -4.67 -9.08
C LEU A 357 -9.19 -3.49 -9.24
N GLY A 358 -9.46 -2.78 -8.14
CA GLY A 358 -10.26 -1.56 -8.13
C GLY A 358 -9.48 -0.34 -8.64
N LEU A 359 -10.12 0.46 -9.47
CA LEU A 359 -9.59 1.64 -10.13
C LEU A 359 -10.34 2.90 -9.69
N ARG A 360 -9.61 3.95 -9.32
CA ARG A 360 -10.14 5.31 -9.22
C ARG A 360 -10.04 5.96 -10.59
N LEU A 361 -11.20 6.22 -11.20
CA LEU A 361 -11.30 6.85 -12.52
C LEU A 361 -11.29 8.38 -12.45
N GLY A 362 -11.61 8.95 -11.29
CA GLY A 362 -11.64 10.39 -11.10
C GLY A 362 -12.29 10.79 -9.78
N VAL A 363 -12.67 12.05 -9.70
CA VAL A 363 -13.50 12.62 -8.63
C VAL A 363 -14.76 13.16 -9.26
N GLY A 364 -15.90 12.90 -8.63
CA GLY A 364 -17.17 13.41 -9.10
C GLY A 364 -18.25 13.27 -8.03
N ASP A 365 -19.48 13.32 -8.51
CA ASP A 365 -20.68 13.11 -7.72
C ASP A 365 -21.14 11.67 -7.87
N ASP A 366 -21.56 11.06 -6.77
CA ASP A 366 -22.12 9.71 -6.74
C ASP A 366 -23.28 9.66 -5.73
N ASP A 367 -24.07 8.61 -5.75
CA ASP A 367 -25.12 8.40 -4.76
C ASP A 367 -24.50 8.24 -3.35
N SER A 368 -25.15 8.87 -2.37
CA SER A 368 -24.86 8.72 -0.94
C SER A 368 -25.17 7.29 -0.52
N ARG A 369 -24.26 6.69 0.23
CA ARG A 369 -24.51 5.36 0.83
C ARG A 369 -25.45 5.44 2.02
N ASN A 370 -25.66 6.63 2.60
CA ASN A 370 -26.68 6.84 3.63
C ASN A 370 -28.02 7.13 2.96
N THR A 371 -29.08 6.47 3.42
CA THR A 371 -30.43 6.58 2.86
C THR A 371 -31.47 6.81 3.97
N ILE A 372 -32.68 7.22 3.59
CA ILE A 372 -33.84 7.30 4.48
C ILE A 372 -34.79 6.19 4.06
N GLY A 373 -35.09 5.25 4.96
CA GLY A 373 -36.02 4.15 4.69
C GLY A 373 -37.41 4.67 4.31
N GLU A 374 -38.17 3.84 3.59
CA GLU A 374 -39.52 4.17 3.14
C GLU A 374 -40.55 3.43 3.98
N SER A 375 -41.60 4.12 4.42
CA SER A 375 -42.77 3.49 5.05
C SER A 375 -44.04 3.69 4.23
N ASP A 376 -44.64 2.58 3.80
CA ASP A 376 -45.93 2.59 3.11
C ASP A 376 -47.06 2.79 4.13
N ASN A 377 -47.41 4.05 4.39
CA ASN A 377 -48.60 4.39 5.15
C ASN A 377 -49.50 5.37 4.37
N PRO A 378 -50.62 4.89 3.78
CA PRO A 378 -51.49 5.71 2.95
C PRO A 378 -52.29 6.76 3.74
N GLU A 379 -52.29 6.71 5.08
CA GLU A 379 -53.00 7.66 5.92
C GLU A 379 -52.18 8.91 6.26
N VAL A 380 -50.94 9.03 5.77
CA VAL A 380 -50.04 10.15 6.10
C VAL A 380 -50.42 11.40 5.30
N LEU A 381 -50.27 12.57 5.94
CA LEU A 381 -50.51 13.86 5.30
C LEU A 381 -49.46 14.16 4.21
N PRO A 382 -49.86 14.53 2.97
CA PRO A 382 -48.94 14.77 1.86
C PRO A 382 -47.84 15.80 2.12
N GLU A 383 -48.13 16.84 2.92
CA GLU A 383 -47.19 17.92 3.24
C GLU A 383 -45.94 17.42 4.01
N TYR A 384 -46.08 16.38 4.83
CA TYR A 384 -44.95 15.82 5.59
C TYR A 384 -44.13 14.86 4.72
N VAL A 385 -44.80 14.13 3.83
CA VAL A 385 -44.14 13.25 2.85
C VAL A 385 -43.24 14.08 1.94
N GLU A 386 -43.77 15.17 1.38
CA GLU A 386 -43.02 16.08 0.50
C GLU A 386 -41.78 16.68 1.22
N ARG A 387 -41.89 17.01 2.51
CA ARG A 387 -40.74 17.49 3.31
C ARG A 387 -39.65 16.44 3.50
N VAL A 388 -40.02 15.19 3.72
CA VAL A 388 -39.06 14.07 3.84
C VAL A 388 -38.44 13.78 2.48
N ASP A 389 -39.21 13.81 1.39
CA ASP A 389 -38.70 13.62 0.04
C ASP A 389 -37.71 14.71 -0.37
N HIS A 390 -37.98 15.97 -0.01
CA HIS A 390 -36.99 17.04 -0.19
C HIS A 390 -35.69 16.78 0.58
N LEU A 391 -35.76 16.20 1.78
CA LEU A 391 -34.58 15.83 2.55
C LEU A 391 -33.82 14.67 1.88
N ARG A 392 -34.56 13.65 1.37
CA ARG A 392 -34.00 12.54 0.59
C ARG A 392 -33.25 13.07 -0.64
N ASP A 393 -33.89 13.91 -1.44
CA ASP A 393 -33.29 14.47 -2.66
C ASP A 393 -32.06 15.33 -2.36
N ARG A 394 -32.11 16.14 -1.30
CA ARG A 394 -31.00 17.00 -0.89
C ARG A 394 -29.74 16.21 -0.53
N PHE A 395 -29.88 15.06 0.13
CA PHE A 395 -28.77 14.22 0.56
C PHE A 395 -28.58 12.95 -0.30
N ARG A 396 -29.29 12.86 -1.43
CA ARG A 396 -29.20 11.73 -2.36
C ARG A 396 -27.81 11.59 -2.96
N THR A 397 -27.20 12.72 -3.32
CA THR A 397 -25.89 12.75 -3.98
C THR A 397 -24.83 13.34 -3.07
N ILE A 398 -23.62 12.80 -3.14
CA ILE A 398 -22.44 13.28 -2.44
C ILE A 398 -21.36 13.66 -3.46
N SER A 399 -20.85 14.87 -3.31
CA SER A 399 -19.77 15.40 -4.15
C SER A 399 -18.39 15.11 -3.58
N ASP A 400 -17.37 15.26 -4.43
CA ASP A 400 -15.94 15.09 -4.12
C ASP A 400 -15.59 13.67 -3.65
N VAL A 401 -16.24 12.66 -4.23
CA VAL A 401 -15.97 11.24 -3.97
C VAL A 401 -15.29 10.59 -5.17
N PRO A 402 -14.47 9.55 -4.94
CA PRO A 402 -13.88 8.80 -6.04
C PRO A 402 -14.95 8.07 -6.86
N ILE A 403 -14.89 8.24 -8.17
CA ILE A 403 -15.57 7.35 -9.10
C ILE A 403 -14.74 6.07 -9.18
N PHE A 404 -15.31 4.98 -8.71
CA PHE A 404 -14.63 3.70 -8.51
C PHE A 404 -15.22 2.64 -9.42
N GLU A 405 -14.35 1.90 -10.10
CA GLU A 405 -14.74 0.73 -10.89
C GLU A 405 -13.83 -0.45 -10.58
N SER A 406 -14.33 -1.67 -10.70
CA SER A 406 -13.53 -2.89 -10.50
C SER A 406 -13.37 -3.67 -11.79
N LEU A 407 -12.13 -3.97 -12.16
CA LEU A 407 -11.84 -4.84 -13.31
C LEU A 407 -12.41 -6.25 -13.14
N GLN A 408 -12.66 -6.70 -11.90
CA GLN A 408 -13.32 -7.98 -11.65
C GLN A 408 -14.78 -7.96 -12.13
N THR A 409 -15.45 -6.81 -12.03
CA THR A 409 -16.85 -6.63 -12.40
C THR A 409 -17.00 -6.32 -13.88
N VAL A 410 -16.20 -5.39 -14.41
CA VAL A 410 -16.34 -4.92 -15.80
C VAL A 410 -15.53 -5.74 -16.81
N GLY A 411 -14.52 -6.50 -16.36
CA GLY A 411 -13.63 -7.31 -17.20
C GLY A 411 -12.59 -6.50 -17.98
N SER A 412 -12.95 -5.34 -18.52
CA SER A 412 -12.03 -4.47 -19.25
C SER A 412 -12.42 -2.99 -19.16
N VAL A 413 -11.44 -2.10 -19.31
CA VAL A 413 -11.64 -0.65 -19.38
C VAL A 413 -10.95 -0.12 -20.63
N GLY A 414 -11.67 0.68 -21.41
CA GLY A 414 -11.14 1.38 -22.58
C GLY A 414 -10.92 2.86 -22.30
N ILE A 415 -9.80 3.41 -22.77
CA ILE A 415 -9.49 4.85 -22.70
C ILE A 415 -9.50 5.38 -24.13
N ALA A 416 -10.28 6.43 -24.39
CA ALA A 416 -10.39 7.04 -25.71
C ALA A 416 -10.09 8.54 -25.64
N GLY A 417 -9.32 9.04 -26.60
CA GLY A 417 -8.95 10.45 -26.67
C GLY A 417 -7.60 10.67 -27.38
N PRO A 418 -7.06 11.90 -27.31
CA PRO A 418 -5.73 12.20 -27.83
C PRO A 418 -4.63 11.40 -27.12
N LYS A 419 -3.64 10.92 -27.88
CA LYS A 419 -2.56 10.03 -27.39
C LYS A 419 -1.93 10.51 -26.08
N ALA A 420 -1.53 11.77 -26.01
CA ALA A 420 -0.89 12.35 -24.83
C ALA A 420 -1.78 12.27 -23.56
N MET A 421 -3.08 12.57 -23.69
CA MET A 421 -4.00 12.47 -22.55
C MET A 421 -4.25 11.01 -22.17
N THR A 422 -4.40 10.13 -23.17
CA THR A 422 -4.65 8.71 -22.92
C THR A 422 -3.44 8.00 -22.30
N SER A 423 -2.22 8.36 -22.67
CA SER A 423 -1.01 7.81 -22.07
C SER A 423 -0.84 8.26 -20.62
N ASP A 424 -1.16 9.53 -20.32
CA ASP A 424 -1.18 10.03 -18.93
C ASP A 424 -2.22 9.30 -18.06
N VAL A 425 -3.43 9.10 -18.58
CA VAL A 425 -4.47 8.34 -17.87
C VAL A 425 -4.03 6.89 -17.66
N LEU A 426 -3.45 6.25 -18.68
CA LEU A 426 -2.92 4.89 -18.58
C LEU A 426 -1.84 4.76 -17.51
N ARG A 427 -0.87 5.69 -17.47
CA ARG A 427 0.15 5.76 -16.42
C ARG A 427 -0.48 5.93 -15.05
N GLY A 428 -1.51 6.77 -14.92
CA GLY A 428 -2.25 6.96 -13.67
C GLY A 428 -2.98 5.70 -13.19
N LEU A 429 -3.60 4.93 -14.10
CA LEU A 429 -4.21 3.64 -13.77
C LEU A 429 -3.15 2.59 -13.41
N ALA A 430 -2.02 2.57 -14.12
CA ALA A 430 -0.93 1.67 -13.83
C ALA A 430 -0.29 1.93 -12.47
N VAL A 431 -0.06 3.19 -12.08
CA VAL A 431 0.43 3.53 -10.74
C VAL A 431 -0.50 2.98 -9.66
N GLN A 432 -1.81 3.10 -9.84
CA GLN A 432 -2.79 2.54 -8.91
C GLN A 432 -2.71 1.02 -8.83
N LEU A 433 -2.72 0.34 -9.98
CA LEU A 433 -2.70 -1.12 -10.04
C LEU A 433 -1.37 -1.68 -9.51
N LEU A 434 -0.25 -1.24 -10.07
CA LEU A 434 1.08 -1.78 -9.79
C LEU A 434 1.62 -1.31 -8.44
N GLY A 435 1.17 -0.15 -7.96
CA GLY A 435 1.51 0.38 -6.64
C GLY A 435 0.72 -0.28 -5.50
N MET A 436 -0.51 -0.74 -5.73
CA MET A 436 -1.34 -1.33 -4.66
C MET A 436 -1.39 -2.87 -4.68
N HIS A 437 -1.00 -3.52 -5.77
CA HIS A 437 -1.02 -4.98 -5.89
C HIS A 437 0.38 -5.53 -6.14
N ALA A 438 0.70 -6.66 -5.55
CA ALA A 438 2.03 -7.25 -5.68
C ALA A 438 2.24 -7.95 -7.03
N PRO A 439 3.51 -8.03 -7.49
CA PRO A 439 3.85 -8.69 -8.76
C PRO A 439 3.55 -10.19 -8.79
N ASN A 440 3.39 -10.84 -7.63
CA ASN A 440 3.03 -12.26 -7.54
C ASN A 440 1.51 -12.52 -7.58
N GLU A 441 0.69 -11.47 -7.56
CA GLU A 441 -0.77 -11.51 -7.60
C GLU A 441 -1.30 -10.87 -8.88
N VAL A 442 -0.65 -9.80 -9.36
CA VAL A 442 -0.98 -9.12 -10.61
C VAL A 442 0.22 -9.15 -11.54
N VAL A 443 0.00 -9.70 -12.72
CA VAL A 443 0.98 -9.75 -13.81
C VAL A 443 0.55 -8.77 -14.89
N THR A 444 1.51 -8.06 -15.47
CA THR A 444 1.25 -7.05 -16.50
C THR A 444 1.98 -7.38 -17.78
N VAL A 445 1.28 -7.21 -18.91
CA VAL A 445 1.81 -7.35 -20.26
C VAL A 445 1.28 -6.20 -21.09
N ALA A 446 2.12 -5.67 -21.97
CA ALA A 446 1.71 -4.73 -23.00
C ALA A 446 1.74 -5.41 -24.38
N LEU A 447 0.68 -5.20 -25.15
CA LEU A 447 0.64 -5.50 -26.57
C LEU A 447 0.54 -4.16 -27.29
N THR A 448 1.58 -3.77 -28.00
CA THR A 448 1.73 -2.41 -28.51
C THR A 448 2.25 -2.39 -29.94
N ASP A 449 1.82 -1.37 -30.69
CA ASP A 449 2.43 -0.97 -31.96
C ASP A 449 3.68 -0.09 -31.69
N PRO A 450 4.67 -0.02 -32.61
CA PRO A 450 5.83 0.87 -32.50
C PRO A 450 5.51 2.32 -32.08
N ASP A 451 4.37 2.86 -32.51
CA ASP A 451 3.99 4.23 -32.15
C ASP A 451 3.82 4.40 -30.63
N TRP A 452 3.45 3.36 -29.90
CA TRP A 452 3.19 3.40 -28.45
C TRP A 452 4.37 2.92 -27.60
N THR A 453 5.46 2.47 -28.21
CA THR A 453 6.61 1.89 -27.51
C THR A 453 7.22 2.88 -26.51
N GLU A 454 7.47 4.13 -26.90
CA GLU A 454 8.06 5.14 -25.99
C GLU A 454 7.18 5.42 -24.77
N GLU A 455 5.85 5.43 -24.94
CA GLU A 455 4.88 5.71 -23.87
C GLU A 455 4.77 4.57 -22.84
N LEU A 456 5.19 3.37 -23.24
CA LEU A 456 5.09 2.13 -22.45
C LEU A 456 6.46 1.60 -22.02
N ASP A 457 7.55 2.23 -22.42
CA ASP A 457 8.92 1.77 -22.18
C ASP A 457 9.19 1.54 -20.68
N TRP A 458 8.61 2.36 -19.81
CA TRP A 458 8.71 2.23 -18.35
C TRP A 458 8.20 0.87 -17.81
N LEU A 459 7.30 0.17 -18.51
CA LEU A 459 6.79 -1.13 -18.08
C LEU A 459 7.90 -2.18 -17.95
N LYS A 460 8.98 -2.07 -18.73
CA LYS A 460 10.10 -3.03 -18.70
C LYS A 460 10.77 -3.10 -17.33
N TRP A 461 10.65 -2.03 -16.52
CA TRP A 461 11.21 -1.94 -15.18
C TRP A 461 10.26 -2.44 -14.09
N MET A 462 8.98 -2.63 -14.42
CA MET A 462 8.00 -3.04 -13.43
C MET A 462 8.18 -4.52 -13.06
N PRO A 463 8.28 -4.87 -11.77
CA PRO A 463 8.43 -6.26 -11.33
C PRO A 463 7.23 -7.14 -11.72
N HIS A 464 6.09 -6.53 -12.02
CA HIS A 464 4.87 -7.18 -12.51
C HIS A 464 5.01 -7.78 -13.91
N THR A 465 6.05 -7.42 -14.67
CA THR A 465 6.34 -8.01 -15.98
C THR A 465 7.26 -9.24 -15.89
N SER A 466 8.06 -9.36 -14.82
CA SER A 466 9.10 -10.38 -14.66
C SER A 466 8.89 -11.30 -13.45
N SER A 467 7.68 -11.31 -12.87
CA SER A 467 7.33 -12.15 -11.74
C SER A 467 7.57 -13.63 -12.01
N GLU A 468 8.10 -14.39 -11.04
CA GLU A 468 8.27 -15.84 -11.18
C GLU A 468 6.96 -16.59 -11.40
N ARG A 469 5.85 -16.02 -10.90
CA ARG A 469 4.50 -16.55 -11.09
C ARG A 469 3.86 -16.10 -12.40
N ASN A 470 4.59 -15.41 -13.27
CA ASN A 470 4.08 -14.97 -14.55
C ASN A 470 3.67 -16.21 -15.40
N PRO A 471 2.37 -16.39 -15.70
CA PRO A 471 1.91 -17.52 -16.50
C PRO A 471 2.29 -17.39 -17.99
N LEU A 472 2.80 -16.21 -18.39
CA LEU A 472 3.18 -15.85 -19.75
C LEU A 472 4.71 -15.79 -19.92
N LYS A 473 5.49 -16.26 -18.93
CA LYS A 473 6.96 -16.22 -18.95
C LYS A 473 7.61 -16.90 -20.16
N ASP A 474 6.94 -17.91 -20.71
CA ASP A 474 7.41 -18.73 -21.82
C ASP A 474 6.87 -18.24 -23.18
N LEU A 475 6.00 -17.22 -23.17
CA LEU A 475 5.50 -16.63 -24.40
C LEU A 475 6.51 -15.61 -24.93
N PRO A 476 6.82 -15.62 -26.24
CA PRO A 476 7.61 -14.59 -26.90
C PRO A 476 6.74 -13.34 -27.06
N LEU A 477 6.40 -12.70 -25.95
CA LEU A 477 5.73 -11.41 -25.93
C LEU A 477 6.87 -10.38 -26.11
N ALA A 478 6.99 -9.96 -27.36
CA ALA A 478 7.98 -9.06 -27.99
C ALA A 478 8.89 -8.26 -27.06
#